data_AF-A0A2G8K333-F1
#
_entry.id   AF-A0A2G8K333-F1
#
_cell.length_a   1.000
_cell.length_b   1.000
_cell.length_c   1.000
_cell.angle_alpha   90.00
_cell.angle_beta   90.00
_cell.angle_gamma   90.00
#
_symmetry.space_group_name_H-M   'P 1'
#
loop_
_entity.id
_entity.type
_entity.pdbx_description
1 polymer ?
#
loop_
_entity_poly.entity_id
_entity_poly.type
_entity_poly.pdbx_seq_one_letter_code
_entity_poly.pdbx_strand_id
1 'polypeptide(L)'
;MARHIKVLIKPFDFIKHVKEYDIKKRIAIKQIQQTSIDEVILEGQLDEDGARNLLSEYHDMTLSLDAFMDDEISRRRMTLEETTERKKNFTEEKNQEEEWNKKLLNTMATQTLDAVTDLEKDGKLTEEQSQQYLDRIRKDVQAAKEKYEINRAYQQAALHKKLTQLKKEKLVAKEREQAEALAKFESEEQARLKRNERDPQVYMDSKLTLLSSHQTEKDRLSNQLDEEATEELNKMESELVDNTKQEIEKLKQGVYAQLMQNNGLTESMKNEILEQHARNLEQLEEERQEARTRQERDIKSRLGRLKKDLATRKQQEKEEQEQIRHYEENMVNKLLATQVAVSEEERRKIMEEYEKNLIASENSLALSKMRQQRLLEEKVAKMRARQMDKLDKKHQAETRRQMRSRQLDRESGESGDETEAKNKGDLMKKQAEEKLNLMSTISLDLDDDLEAVRVEMLQERAIALQRQEERLGRMMAQLQLDKAREMATIEEQQKALLQLKLNMFDEMTEKGVMKNSQATKVIEAHQKVIY
;
A
#
# COMPACT_ATOMS: atom_id res chain seq x y z
N MET A 1 -3.08 0.12 -42.91
CA MET A 1 -2.19 -0.67 -42.02
C MET A 1 -2.07 0.03 -40.68
N ALA A 2 -2.86 -0.37 -39.68
CA ALA A 2 -2.61 -0.18 -38.25
C ALA A 2 -3.86 -0.66 -37.49
N ARG A 3 -4.03 -1.98 -37.38
CA ARG A 3 -5.04 -2.55 -36.49
C ARG A 3 -4.54 -2.31 -35.05
N HIS A 4 -5.31 -1.54 -34.30
CA HIS A 4 -5.16 -1.41 -32.85
C HIS A 4 -5.25 -2.79 -32.20
N ILE A 5 -4.10 -3.30 -31.78
CA ILE A 5 -4.01 -4.32 -30.74
C ILE A 5 -4.19 -3.57 -29.41
N LYS A 6 -5.45 -3.37 -28.98
CA LYS A 6 -5.73 -3.23 -27.55
C LYS A 6 -5.82 -4.65 -27.00
N VAL A 7 -4.68 -5.24 -26.62
CA VAL A 7 -4.72 -6.35 -25.67
C VAL A 7 -5.18 -5.74 -24.36
N LEU A 8 -6.44 -6.00 -23.99
CA LEU A 8 -6.92 -5.86 -22.62
C LEU A 8 -6.16 -6.89 -21.78
N ILE A 9 -4.93 -6.53 -21.39
CA ILE A 9 -4.18 -7.29 -20.39
C ILE A 9 -5.02 -7.19 -19.12
N LYS A 10 -5.55 -8.31 -18.63
CA LYS A 10 -6.27 -8.33 -17.36
C LYS A 10 -5.29 -7.85 -16.27
N PRO A 11 -5.74 -7.11 -15.24
CA PRO A 11 -4.86 -6.57 -14.21
C PRO A 11 -3.87 -7.59 -13.62
N PHE A 12 -4.31 -8.85 -13.50
CA PHE A 12 -3.48 -9.99 -13.08
C PHE A 12 -2.30 -10.29 -14.02
N ASP A 13 -2.53 -10.26 -15.34
CA ASP A 13 -1.51 -10.56 -16.34
C ASP A 13 -0.48 -9.42 -16.41
N PHE A 14 -0.91 -8.18 -16.23
CA PHE A 14 -0.01 -7.01 -16.19
C PHE A 14 0.93 -7.08 -14.98
N ILE A 15 0.38 -7.33 -13.80
CA ILE A 15 1.16 -7.40 -12.56
C ILE A 15 2.11 -8.61 -12.57
N LYS A 16 1.66 -9.76 -13.11
CA LYS A 16 2.51 -10.93 -13.35
C LYS A 16 3.73 -10.56 -14.20
N HIS A 17 3.52 -9.87 -15.33
CA HIS A 17 4.63 -9.46 -16.20
C HIS A 17 5.56 -8.44 -15.56
N VAL A 18 5.04 -7.52 -14.73
CA VAL A 18 5.88 -6.60 -13.94
C VAL A 18 6.78 -7.38 -12.97
N LYS A 19 6.23 -8.37 -12.27
CA LYS A 19 7.01 -9.22 -11.36
C LYS A 19 8.05 -10.09 -12.08
N GLU A 20 7.66 -10.72 -13.19
CA GLU A 20 8.60 -11.47 -14.04
C GLU A 20 9.73 -10.57 -14.57
N TYR A 21 9.42 -9.32 -14.92
CA TYR A 21 10.40 -8.34 -15.37
C TYR A 21 11.35 -7.91 -14.25
N ASP A 22 10.84 -7.55 -13.07
CA ASP A 22 11.65 -7.16 -11.91
C ASP A 22 12.65 -8.26 -11.53
N ILE A 23 12.21 -9.51 -11.60
CA ILE A 23 13.05 -10.66 -11.30
C ILE A 23 14.12 -10.87 -12.38
N LYS A 24 13.75 -10.84 -13.67
CA LYS A 24 14.74 -10.92 -14.76
C LYS A 24 15.76 -9.80 -14.69
N LYS A 25 15.34 -8.59 -14.29
CA LYS A 25 16.22 -7.45 -14.09
C LYS A 25 17.19 -7.70 -12.93
N ARG A 26 16.73 -8.26 -11.80
CA ARG A 26 17.61 -8.67 -10.68
C ARG A 26 18.66 -9.69 -11.13
N ILE A 27 18.26 -10.73 -11.88
CA ILE A 27 19.21 -11.72 -12.44
C ILE A 27 20.26 -11.01 -13.30
N ALA A 28 19.81 -10.20 -14.26
CA ALA A 28 20.70 -9.52 -15.19
C ALA A 28 21.70 -8.60 -14.46
N ILE A 29 21.25 -7.89 -13.41
CA ILE A 29 22.12 -7.05 -12.59
C ILE A 29 23.18 -7.90 -11.88
N LYS A 30 22.78 -9.02 -11.24
CA LYS A 30 23.73 -9.91 -10.57
C LYS A 30 24.73 -10.54 -11.54
N GLN A 31 24.29 -10.94 -12.72
CA GLN A 31 25.16 -11.45 -13.78
C GLN A 31 26.19 -10.40 -14.21
N ILE A 32 25.77 -9.15 -14.40
CA ILE A 32 26.69 -8.04 -14.71
C ILE A 32 27.68 -7.83 -13.56
N GLN A 33 27.21 -7.82 -12.31
CA GLN A 33 28.08 -7.68 -11.13
C GLN A 33 29.11 -8.79 -11.06
N GLN A 34 28.71 -10.05 -11.27
CA GLN A 34 29.62 -11.18 -11.27
C GLN A 34 30.67 -11.08 -12.40
N THR A 35 30.25 -10.75 -13.62
CA THR A 35 31.18 -10.56 -14.74
C THR A 35 32.17 -9.43 -14.44
N SER A 36 31.71 -8.32 -13.84
CA SER A 36 32.61 -7.24 -13.44
C SER A 36 33.60 -7.63 -12.34
N ILE A 37 33.21 -8.49 -11.39
CA ILE A 37 34.14 -9.03 -10.37
C ILE A 37 35.17 -9.93 -11.04
N ASP A 38 34.73 -10.85 -11.92
CA ASP A 38 35.61 -11.75 -12.66
C ASP A 38 36.62 -10.94 -13.51
N GLU A 39 36.17 -9.88 -14.18
CA GLU A 39 37.02 -8.95 -14.93
C GLU A 39 38.05 -8.25 -14.03
N VAL A 40 37.65 -7.75 -12.85
CA VAL A 40 38.56 -7.10 -11.90
C VAL A 40 39.61 -8.07 -11.36
N ILE A 41 39.25 -9.33 -11.10
CA ILE A 41 40.21 -10.37 -10.67
C ILE A 41 41.22 -10.65 -11.78
N LEU A 42 40.75 -10.80 -13.02
CA LEU A 42 41.58 -11.11 -14.19
C LEU A 42 42.49 -9.95 -14.60
N GLU A 43 41.95 -8.73 -14.72
CA GLU A 43 42.70 -7.54 -15.11
C GLU A 43 43.63 -7.06 -13.98
N GLY A 44 43.19 -7.21 -12.73
CA GLY A 44 43.96 -6.86 -11.54
C GLY A 44 45.04 -7.88 -11.18
N GLN A 45 45.08 -9.05 -11.82
CA GLN A 45 45.98 -10.17 -11.50
C GLN A 45 46.01 -10.47 -10.00
N LEU A 46 44.83 -10.45 -9.36
CA LEU A 46 44.71 -10.69 -7.93
C LEU A 46 45.14 -12.12 -7.60
N ASP A 47 45.89 -12.28 -6.52
CA ASP A 47 46.19 -13.58 -5.95
C ASP A 47 44.93 -14.20 -5.31
N GLU A 48 45.00 -15.48 -4.96
CA GLU A 48 43.85 -16.22 -4.45
C GLU A 48 43.29 -15.60 -3.15
N ASP A 49 44.16 -15.04 -2.32
CA ASP A 49 43.78 -14.34 -1.10
C ASP A 49 43.16 -12.95 -1.39
N GLY A 50 43.69 -12.20 -2.35
CA GLY A 50 43.12 -10.93 -2.81
C GLY A 50 41.74 -11.08 -3.46
N ALA A 51 41.55 -12.12 -4.27
CA ALA A 51 40.25 -12.44 -4.87
C ALA A 51 39.20 -12.85 -3.80
N ARG A 52 39.61 -13.61 -2.78
CA ARG A 52 38.74 -13.97 -1.64
C ARG A 52 38.33 -12.75 -0.82
N ASN A 53 39.27 -11.85 -0.53
CA ASN A 53 38.98 -10.62 0.21
C ASN A 53 38.00 -9.72 -0.56
N LEU A 54 38.21 -9.52 -1.87
CA LEU A 54 37.30 -8.75 -2.72
C LEU A 54 35.87 -9.33 -2.74
N LEU A 55 35.76 -10.65 -2.85
CA LEU A 55 34.46 -11.34 -2.81
C LEU A 55 33.78 -11.20 -1.45
N SER A 56 34.54 -11.22 -0.35
CA SER A 56 34.02 -10.99 1.00
C SER A 56 33.48 -9.57 1.15
N GLU A 57 34.25 -8.56 0.74
CA GLU A 57 33.83 -7.15 0.79
C GLU A 57 32.58 -6.90 -0.06
N TYR A 58 32.51 -7.48 -1.26
CA TYR A 58 31.32 -7.40 -2.11
C TYR A 58 30.10 -8.08 -1.47
N HIS A 59 30.30 -9.22 -0.79
CA HIS A 59 29.23 -9.91 -0.09
C HIS A 59 28.68 -9.07 1.06
N ASP A 60 29.56 -8.51 1.90
CA ASP A 60 29.17 -7.64 3.02
C ASP A 60 28.45 -6.37 2.53
N MET A 61 28.93 -5.77 1.44
CA MET A 61 28.27 -4.62 0.80
C MET A 61 26.87 -4.97 0.27
N THR A 62 26.71 -6.17 -0.30
CA THR A 62 25.42 -6.67 -0.80
C THR A 62 24.43 -6.90 0.35
N LEU A 63 24.89 -7.51 1.45
CA LEU A 63 24.08 -7.71 2.65
C LEU A 63 23.62 -6.38 3.27
N SER A 64 24.52 -5.39 3.36
CA SER A 64 24.18 -4.04 3.83
C SER A 64 23.12 -3.38 2.94
N LEU A 65 23.28 -3.49 1.61
CA LEU A 65 22.34 -2.94 0.64
C LEU A 65 20.96 -3.59 0.76
N ASP A 66 20.89 -4.92 0.86
CA ASP A 66 19.64 -5.67 0.99
C ASP A 66 18.93 -5.30 2.30
N ALA A 67 19.66 -5.22 3.42
CA ALA A 67 19.10 -4.80 4.70
C ALA A 67 18.53 -3.37 4.66
N PHE A 68 19.23 -2.44 3.99
CA PHE A 68 18.74 -1.08 3.78
C PHE A 68 17.47 -1.06 2.91
N MET A 69 17.47 -1.81 1.81
CA MET A 69 16.32 -1.88 0.89
C MET A 69 15.09 -2.45 1.58
N ASP A 70 15.27 -3.47 2.43
CA ASP A 70 14.21 -4.06 3.24
C ASP A 70 13.60 -3.03 4.22
N ASP A 71 14.43 -2.28 4.95
CA ASP A 71 13.96 -1.22 5.86
C ASP A 71 13.21 -0.11 5.10
N GLU A 72 13.73 0.31 3.94
CA GLU A 72 13.08 1.28 3.06
C GLU A 72 11.72 0.81 2.56
N ILE A 73 11.60 -0.44 2.12
CA ILE A 73 10.34 -1.03 1.66
C ILE A 73 9.34 -1.07 2.80
N SER A 74 9.75 -1.50 4.00
CA SER A 74 8.89 -1.56 5.17
C SER A 74 8.43 -0.16 5.60
N ARG A 75 9.35 0.81 5.64
CA ARG A 75 9.05 2.22 5.93
C ARG A 75 8.03 2.80 4.94
N ARG A 76 8.25 2.61 3.65
CA ARG A 76 7.33 3.11 2.61
C ARG A 76 5.95 2.51 2.76
N ARG A 77 5.86 1.21 3.06
CA ARG A 77 4.58 0.55 3.32
C ARG A 77 3.87 1.17 4.52
N MET A 78 4.58 1.36 5.63
CA MET A 78 4.05 2.01 6.83
C MET A 78 3.52 3.42 6.52
N THR A 79 4.29 4.25 5.81
CA THR A 79 3.86 5.60 5.41
C THR A 79 2.63 5.55 4.51
N LEU A 80 2.56 4.62 3.55
CA LEU A 80 1.41 4.45 2.67
C LEU A 80 0.15 4.01 3.42
N GLU A 81 0.28 3.09 4.37
CA GLU A 81 -0.84 2.64 5.21
C GLU A 81 -1.33 3.77 6.12
N GLU A 82 -0.41 4.51 6.77
CA GLU A 82 -0.77 5.67 7.61
C GLU A 82 -1.47 6.76 6.80
N THR A 83 -0.93 7.13 5.63
CA THR A 83 -1.53 8.16 4.76
C THR A 83 -2.88 7.72 4.20
N THR A 84 -3.04 6.43 3.87
CA THR A 84 -4.33 5.88 3.42
C THR A 84 -5.38 5.99 4.52
N GLU A 85 -5.03 5.63 5.76
CA GLU A 85 -5.97 5.71 6.88
C GLU A 85 -6.31 7.16 7.21
N ARG A 86 -5.34 8.07 7.20
CA ARG A 86 -5.60 9.52 7.35
C ARG A 86 -6.60 10.03 6.31
N LYS A 87 -6.48 9.63 5.05
CA LYS A 87 -7.42 10.02 3.97
C LYS A 87 -8.82 9.48 4.18
N LYS A 88 -8.97 8.25 4.69
CA LYS A 88 -10.29 7.70 5.05
C LYS A 88 -10.91 8.51 6.19
N ASN A 89 -10.14 8.79 7.24
CA ASN A 89 -10.60 9.59 8.38
C ASN A 89 -11.07 10.97 7.93
N PHE A 90 -10.26 11.63 7.10
CA PHE A 90 -10.62 12.94 6.54
C PHE A 90 -11.91 12.89 5.71
N THR A 91 -12.10 11.85 4.90
CA THR A 91 -13.32 11.66 4.11
C THR A 91 -14.54 11.45 5.02
N GLU A 92 -14.36 10.68 6.10
CA GLU A 92 -15.40 10.44 7.12
C GLU A 92 -15.78 11.74 7.85
N GLU A 93 -14.79 12.52 8.30
CA GLU A 93 -14.97 13.85 8.88
C GLU A 93 -15.71 14.80 7.92
N LYS A 94 -15.29 14.84 6.64
CA LYS A 94 -15.92 15.69 5.63
C LYS A 94 -17.37 15.33 5.36
N ASN A 95 -17.69 14.04 5.21
CA ASN A 95 -19.07 13.61 5.01
C ASN A 95 -19.96 14.01 6.18
N GLN A 96 -19.47 13.87 7.41
CA GLN A 96 -20.23 14.27 8.61
C GLN A 96 -20.40 15.79 8.68
N GLU A 97 -19.38 16.56 8.33
CA GLU A 97 -19.46 18.02 8.26
C GLU A 97 -20.47 18.48 7.20
N GLU A 98 -20.50 17.85 6.03
CA GLU A 98 -21.50 18.12 5.00
C GLU A 98 -22.92 17.82 5.49
N GLU A 99 -23.14 16.67 6.12
CA GLU A 99 -24.46 16.32 6.68
C GLU A 99 -24.89 17.29 7.79
N TRP A 100 -23.96 17.72 8.64
CA TRP A 100 -24.23 18.74 9.64
C TRP A 100 -24.58 20.09 9.01
N ASN A 101 -23.82 20.54 8.02
CA ASN A 101 -24.10 21.79 7.30
C ASN A 101 -25.51 21.76 6.67
N LYS A 102 -25.90 20.64 6.07
CA LYS A 102 -27.27 20.45 5.55
C LYS A 102 -28.31 20.50 6.67
N LYS A 103 -28.09 19.81 7.80
CA LYS A 103 -29.00 19.80 8.95
C LYS A 103 -29.21 21.23 9.45
N LEU A 104 -28.13 21.99 9.66
CA LEU A 104 -28.15 23.38 10.11
C LEU A 104 -28.95 24.30 9.17
N LEU A 105 -28.62 24.30 7.87
CA LEU A 105 -29.31 25.15 6.90
C LEU A 105 -30.80 24.78 6.78
N ASN A 106 -31.13 23.48 6.87
CA ASN A 106 -32.51 23.02 6.90
C ASN A 106 -33.23 23.48 8.16
N THR A 107 -32.61 23.37 9.34
CA THR A 107 -33.19 23.85 10.60
C THR A 107 -33.46 25.35 10.56
N MET A 108 -32.54 26.17 10.06
CA MET A 108 -32.78 27.62 9.90
C MET A 108 -33.96 27.92 8.96
N ALA A 109 -34.10 27.13 7.89
CA ALA A 109 -35.21 27.27 6.96
C ALA A 109 -36.55 26.84 7.58
N THR A 110 -36.59 25.69 8.29
CA THR A 110 -37.82 25.18 8.92
C THR A 110 -38.28 26.07 10.06
N GLN A 111 -37.36 26.62 10.87
CA GLN A 111 -37.67 27.59 11.93
C GLN A 111 -38.53 28.77 11.44
N THR A 112 -38.28 29.26 10.23
CA THR A 112 -39.05 30.37 9.64
C THR A 112 -40.40 29.91 9.11
N LEU A 113 -40.49 28.68 8.58
CA LEU A 113 -41.75 28.08 8.14
C LEU A 113 -42.67 27.77 9.32
N ASP A 114 -42.14 27.14 10.37
CA ASP A 114 -42.87 26.76 11.58
C ASP A 114 -43.44 28.00 12.27
N ALA A 115 -42.67 29.09 12.33
CA ALA A 115 -43.16 30.36 12.87
C ALA A 115 -44.38 30.93 12.11
N VAL A 116 -44.43 30.79 10.79
CA VAL A 116 -45.60 31.20 9.99
C VAL A 116 -46.79 30.29 10.26
N THR A 117 -46.56 28.98 10.33
CA THR A 117 -47.62 27.99 10.62
C THR A 117 -48.18 28.16 12.04
N ASP A 118 -47.36 28.50 13.02
CA ASP A 118 -47.83 28.75 14.39
C ASP A 118 -48.64 30.06 14.47
N LEU A 119 -48.27 31.11 13.73
CA LEU A 119 -49.07 32.33 13.62
C LEU A 119 -50.44 32.10 12.94
N GLU A 120 -50.53 31.15 12.02
CA GLU A 120 -51.80 30.70 11.44
C GLU A 120 -52.68 29.98 12.48
N LYS A 121 -52.11 29.04 13.25
CA LYS A 121 -52.83 28.34 14.34
C LYS A 121 -53.34 29.29 15.41
N ASP A 122 -52.59 30.34 15.71
CA ASP A 122 -52.96 31.39 16.67
C ASP A 122 -54.01 32.37 16.10
N GLY A 123 -54.48 32.14 14.88
CA GLY A 123 -55.49 32.96 14.21
C GLY A 123 -55.01 34.35 13.83
N LYS A 124 -53.69 34.57 13.79
CA LYS A 124 -53.07 35.87 13.41
C LYS A 124 -52.90 36.01 11.90
N LEU A 125 -52.86 34.90 11.19
CA LEU A 125 -52.83 34.82 9.73
C LEU A 125 -54.07 34.08 9.22
N THR A 126 -54.60 34.50 8.06
CA THR A 126 -55.54 33.65 7.33
C THR A 126 -54.80 32.52 6.63
N GLU A 127 -55.49 31.41 6.36
CA GLU A 127 -54.94 30.26 5.62
C GLU A 127 -54.33 30.70 4.27
N GLU A 128 -55.01 31.61 3.55
CA GLU A 128 -54.51 32.15 2.27
C GLU A 128 -53.24 33.01 2.44
N GLN A 129 -53.13 33.80 3.51
CA GLN A 129 -51.94 34.60 3.81
C GLN A 129 -50.77 33.72 4.24
N SER A 130 -51.03 32.72 5.09
CA SER A 130 -50.03 31.73 5.54
C SER A 130 -49.44 30.99 4.33
N GLN A 131 -50.30 30.49 3.44
CA GLN A 131 -49.88 29.77 2.25
C GLN A 131 -49.00 30.64 1.32
N GLN A 132 -49.34 31.92 1.14
CA GLN A 132 -48.50 32.85 0.36
C GLN A 132 -47.11 33.05 0.97
N TYR A 133 -47.01 33.22 2.31
CA TYR A 133 -45.72 33.34 2.99
C TYR A 133 -44.92 32.03 2.90
N LEU A 134 -45.56 30.88 3.12
CA LEU A 134 -44.92 29.57 3.05
C LEU A 134 -44.35 29.31 1.64
N ASP A 135 -45.11 29.58 0.59
CA ASP A 135 -44.65 29.38 -0.79
C ASP A 135 -43.50 30.31 -1.15
N ARG A 136 -43.54 31.56 -0.68
CA ARG A 136 -42.44 32.52 -0.85
C ARG A 136 -41.19 32.08 -0.12
N ILE A 137 -41.29 31.72 1.16
CA ILE A 137 -40.15 31.24 1.96
C ILE A 137 -39.54 29.99 1.32
N ARG A 138 -40.36 29.03 0.88
CA ARG A 138 -39.89 27.81 0.20
C ARG A 138 -39.11 28.14 -1.07
N LYS A 139 -39.62 29.06 -1.89
CA LYS A 139 -38.95 29.49 -3.12
C LYS A 139 -37.62 30.20 -2.85
N ASP A 140 -37.59 31.11 -1.88
CA ASP A 140 -36.40 31.87 -1.53
C ASP A 140 -35.32 30.99 -0.89
N VAL A 141 -35.71 30.06 -0.01
CA VAL A 141 -34.81 29.04 0.58
C VAL A 141 -34.26 28.11 -0.50
N GLN A 142 -35.10 27.67 -1.44
CA GLN A 142 -34.66 26.82 -2.54
C GLN A 142 -33.64 27.54 -3.43
N ALA A 143 -33.89 28.81 -3.76
CA ALA A 143 -32.93 29.62 -4.51
C ALA A 143 -31.60 29.81 -3.76
N ALA A 144 -31.63 30.02 -2.44
CA ALA A 144 -30.42 30.10 -1.62
C ALA A 144 -29.63 28.78 -1.60
N LYS A 145 -30.32 27.63 -1.52
CA LYS A 145 -29.71 26.29 -1.59
C LYS A 145 -29.08 26.02 -2.95
N GLU A 146 -29.78 26.31 -4.04
CA GLU A 146 -29.25 26.15 -5.40
C GLU A 146 -28.01 27.01 -5.63
N LYS A 147 -28.04 28.26 -5.14
CA LYS A 147 -26.89 29.16 -5.18
C LYS A 147 -25.71 28.61 -4.38
N TYR A 148 -25.95 28.06 -3.18
CA TYR A 148 -24.92 27.42 -2.37
C TYR A 148 -24.27 26.25 -3.12
N GLU A 149 -25.05 25.34 -3.69
CA GLU A 149 -24.53 24.17 -4.41
C GLU A 149 -23.72 24.56 -5.65
N ILE A 150 -24.20 25.53 -6.43
CA ILE A 150 -23.47 26.04 -7.61
C ILE A 150 -22.14 26.68 -7.19
N ASN A 151 -22.16 27.53 -6.17
CA ASN A 151 -20.95 28.19 -5.67
C ASN A 151 -19.95 27.17 -5.08
N ARG A 152 -20.45 26.18 -4.32
CA ARG A 152 -19.66 25.09 -3.77
C ARG A 152 -18.96 24.31 -4.86
N ALA A 153 -19.69 23.83 -5.87
CA ALA A 153 -19.12 23.08 -6.97
C ALA A 153 -18.07 23.89 -7.74
N TYR A 154 -18.34 25.17 -8.01
CA TYR A 154 -17.41 26.05 -8.71
C TYR A 154 -16.13 26.31 -7.91
N GLN A 155 -16.25 26.68 -6.64
CA GLN A 155 -15.10 27.00 -5.79
C GLN A 155 -14.27 25.75 -5.45
N GLN A 156 -14.90 24.61 -5.16
CA GLN A 156 -14.21 23.34 -4.98
C GLN A 156 -13.42 22.93 -6.22
N ALA A 157 -14.01 23.04 -7.43
CA ALA A 157 -13.32 22.71 -8.67
C ALA A 157 -12.12 23.64 -8.95
N ALA A 158 -12.30 24.95 -8.72
CA ALA A 158 -11.23 25.94 -8.87
C ALA A 158 -10.08 25.69 -7.88
N LEU A 159 -10.42 25.44 -6.61
CA LEU A 159 -9.46 25.16 -5.55
C LEU A 159 -8.71 23.85 -5.81
N HIS A 160 -9.41 22.77 -6.17
CA HIS A 160 -8.79 21.50 -6.55
C HIS A 160 -7.77 21.67 -7.68
N LYS A 161 -8.11 22.44 -8.72
CA LYS A 161 -7.18 22.72 -9.83
C LYS A 161 -5.93 23.48 -9.35
N LYS A 162 -6.11 24.53 -8.53
CA LYS A 162 -5.01 25.33 -7.96
C LYS A 162 -4.09 24.47 -7.09
N LEU A 163 -4.65 23.71 -6.15
CA LEU A 163 -3.90 22.88 -5.20
C LEU A 163 -3.17 21.73 -5.89
N THR A 164 -3.81 21.09 -6.87
CA THR A 164 -3.18 20.02 -7.67
C THR A 164 -1.96 20.55 -8.42
N GLN A 165 -2.09 21.73 -9.04
CA GLN A 165 -0.99 22.35 -9.76
C GLN A 165 0.15 22.76 -8.81
N LEU A 166 -0.17 23.39 -7.68
CA LEU A 166 0.80 23.77 -6.66
C LEU A 166 1.56 22.56 -6.11
N LYS A 167 0.85 21.47 -5.80
CA LYS A 167 1.46 20.23 -5.32
C LYS A 167 2.43 19.65 -6.34
N LYS A 168 2.03 19.61 -7.62
CA LYS A 168 2.89 19.15 -8.71
C LYS A 168 4.15 20.01 -8.83
N GLU A 169 4.01 21.33 -8.80
CA GLU A 169 5.14 22.25 -8.89
C GLU A 169 6.13 22.10 -7.73
N LYS A 170 5.65 22.07 -6.48
CA LYS A 170 6.51 21.89 -5.31
C LYS A 170 7.22 20.53 -5.31
N LEU A 171 6.53 19.45 -5.69
CA LEU A 171 7.16 18.12 -5.75
C LEU A 171 8.21 18.02 -6.85
N VAL A 172 7.95 18.58 -8.04
CA VAL A 172 8.94 18.61 -9.13
C VAL A 172 10.15 19.49 -8.77
N ALA A 173 9.92 20.63 -8.12
CA ALA A 173 11.01 21.47 -7.63
C ALA A 173 11.89 20.72 -6.61
N LYS A 174 11.27 19.97 -5.69
CA LYS A 174 11.99 19.17 -4.70
C LYS A 174 12.75 18.01 -5.35
N GLU A 175 12.17 17.32 -6.34
CA GLU A 175 12.86 16.29 -7.11
C GLU A 175 14.10 16.84 -7.83
N ARG A 176 13.99 18.06 -8.39
CA ARG A 176 15.12 18.72 -9.04
C ARG A 176 16.22 19.09 -8.06
N GLU A 177 15.87 19.68 -6.92
CA GLU A 177 16.80 20.00 -5.83
C GLU A 177 17.56 18.75 -5.37
N GLN A 178 16.84 17.64 -5.17
CA GLN A 178 17.40 16.36 -4.76
C GLN A 178 18.29 15.73 -5.83
N ALA A 179 17.94 15.86 -7.12
CA ALA A 179 18.77 15.40 -8.23
C ALA A 179 20.08 16.20 -8.32
N GLU A 180 20.03 17.53 -8.13
CA GLU A 180 21.21 18.38 -8.11
C GLU A 180 22.11 18.09 -6.90
N ALA A 181 21.53 17.85 -5.72
CA ALA A 181 22.25 17.46 -4.52
C ALA A 181 22.93 16.09 -4.67
N LEU A 182 22.22 15.11 -5.25
CA LEU A 182 22.78 13.78 -5.52
C LEU A 182 23.93 13.84 -6.54
N ALA A 183 23.78 14.62 -7.61
CA ALA A 183 24.84 14.79 -8.61
C ALA A 183 26.11 15.43 -8.02
N LYS A 184 25.96 16.42 -7.13
CA LYS A 184 27.09 17.03 -6.41
C LYS A 184 27.78 16.01 -5.50
N PHE A 185 27.00 15.29 -4.70
CA PHE A 185 27.49 14.22 -3.83
C PHE A 185 28.27 13.17 -4.65
N GLU A 186 27.69 12.66 -5.75
CA GLU A 186 28.35 11.67 -6.61
C GLU A 186 29.65 12.21 -7.22
N SER A 187 29.68 13.47 -7.64
CA SER A 187 30.89 14.08 -8.20
C SER A 187 32.01 14.24 -7.17
N GLU A 188 31.69 14.67 -5.94
CA GLU A 188 32.66 14.84 -4.85
C GLU A 188 33.22 13.49 -4.40
N GLU A 189 32.35 12.49 -4.27
CA GLU A 189 32.71 11.15 -3.82
C GLU A 189 33.51 10.40 -4.89
N GLN A 190 33.17 10.51 -6.17
CA GLN A 190 34.00 9.98 -7.25
C GLN A 190 35.41 10.59 -7.24
N ALA A 191 35.55 11.88 -6.93
CA ALA A 191 36.86 12.52 -6.83
C ALA A 191 37.68 12.02 -5.62
N ARG A 192 37.02 11.63 -4.51
CA ARG A 192 37.66 11.04 -3.33
C ARG A 192 38.03 9.57 -3.56
N LEU A 193 37.16 8.80 -4.18
CA LEU A 193 37.41 7.41 -4.57
C LEU A 193 38.61 7.31 -5.52
N LYS A 194 38.71 8.19 -6.53
CA LYS A 194 39.86 8.26 -7.43
C LYS A 194 41.19 8.60 -6.73
N ARG A 195 41.13 9.21 -5.54
CA ARG A 195 42.30 9.55 -4.73
C ARG A 195 42.57 8.51 -3.64
N ASN A 196 41.82 7.39 -3.61
CA ASN A 196 41.83 6.40 -2.54
C ASN A 196 41.63 7.01 -1.14
N GLU A 197 40.95 8.15 -1.05
CA GLU A 197 40.71 8.88 0.21
C GLU A 197 39.49 8.35 0.98
N ARG A 198 38.76 7.39 0.41
CA ARG A 198 37.51 6.88 0.98
C ARG A 198 37.28 5.42 0.65
N ASP A 199 36.80 4.70 1.66
CA ASP A 199 36.33 3.33 1.57
C ASP A 199 35.02 3.23 0.74
N PRO A 200 34.93 2.31 -0.24
CA PRO A 200 33.71 2.01 -0.99
C PRO A 200 32.47 1.75 -0.11
N GLN A 201 32.62 1.09 1.04
CA GLN A 201 31.48 0.80 1.92
C GLN A 201 30.92 2.08 2.56
N VAL A 202 31.81 2.96 3.02
CA VAL A 202 31.45 4.27 3.60
C VAL A 202 30.81 5.20 2.56
N TYR A 203 31.17 5.06 1.28
CA TYR A 203 30.48 5.74 0.17
C TYR A 203 29.05 5.22 0.00
N MET A 204 28.86 3.90 -0.05
CA MET A 204 27.56 3.28 -0.22
C MET A 204 26.60 3.64 0.91
N ASP A 205 27.03 3.51 2.17
CA ASP A 205 26.20 3.85 3.34
C ASP A 205 25.77 5.33 3.33
N SER A 206 26.68 6.23 2.93
CA SER A 206 26.37 7.65 2.83
C SER A 206 25.38 7.96 1.71
N LYS A 207 25.52 7.27 0.56
CA LYS A 207 24.59 7.41 -0.56
C LYS A 207 23.19 6.91 -0.19
N LEU A 208 23.11 5.74 0.45
CA LEU A 208 21.84 5.15 0.88
C LEU A 208 21.16 6.05 1.93
N THR A 209 21.92 6.57 2.90
CA THR A 209 21.41 7.53 3.89
C THR A 209 20.87 8.80 3.23
N LEU A 210 21.59 9.36 2.24
CA LEU A 210 21.14 10.54 1.49
C LEU A 210 19.82 10.27 0.75
N LEU A 211 19.73 9.14 0.04
CA LEU A 211 18.51 8.73 -0.68
C LEU A 211 17.34 8.50 0.28
N SER A 212 17.60 7.91 1.45
CA SER A 212 16.62 7.71 2.51
C SER A 212 16.08 9.04 3.04
N SER A 213 16.96 10.03 3.24
CA SER A 213 16.59 11.38 3.66
C SER A 213 15.75 12.09 2.60
N HIS A 214 16.18 12.03 1.33
CA HIS A 214 15.44 12.62 0.21
C HIS A 214 14.00 12.09 0.14
N GLN A 215 13.82 10.77 0.29
CA GLN A 215 12.49 10.17 0.29
C GLN A 215 11.66 10.65 1.50
N THR A 216 12.25 10.70 2.69
CA THR A 216 11.57 11.18 3.91
C THR A 216 11.13 12.64 3.77
N GLU A 217 11.98 13.49 3.23
CA GLU A 217 11.67 14.90 2.97
C GLU A 217 10.53 15.05 1.95
N LYS A 218 10.52 14.21 0.90
CA LYS A 218 9.47 14.21 -0.11
C LYS A 218 8.13 13.77 0.48
N ASP A 219 8.13 12.72 1.30
CA ASP A 219 6.93 12.24 1.99
C ASP A 219 6.41 13.31 2.97
N ARG A 220 7.31 13.98 3.71
CA ARG A 220 6.96 15.10 4.59
C ARG A 220 6.36 16.27 3.83
N LEU A 221 6.98 16.69 2.72
CA LEU A 221 6.46 17.76 1.87
C LEU A 221 5.09 17.41 1.29
N SER A 222 4.89 16.16 0.83
CA SER A 222 3.59 15.72 0.36
C SER A 222 2.53 15.78 1.45
N ASN A 223 2.85 15.35 2.66
CA ASN A 223 1.91 15.40 3.79
C ASN A 223 1.57 16.84 4.18
N GLN A 224 2.56 17.74 4.23
CA GLN A 224 2.34 19.17 4.49
C GLN A 224 1.43 19.81 3.44
N LEU A 225 1.63 19.48 2.16
CA LEU A 225 0.79 19.97 1.08
C LEU A 225 -0.65 19.43 1.15
N ASP A 226 -0.82 18.19 1.61
CA ASP A 226 -2.14 17.62 1.84
C ASP A 226 -2.83 18.28 3.06
N GLU A 227 -2.09 18.58 4.13
CA GLU A 227 -2.59 19.32 5.30
C GLU A 227 -2.99 20.78 4.93
N GLU A 228 -2.11 21.51 4.23
CA GLU A 228 -2.40 22.85 3.70
C GLU A 228 -3.66 22.85 2.79
N ALA A 229 -3.78 21.83 1.93
CA ALA A 229 -4.93 21.67 1.05
C ALA A 229 -6.24 21.43 1.82
N THR A 230 -6.19 20.60 2.87
CA THR A 230 -7.32 20.36 3.77
C THR A 230 -7.74 21.65 4.49
N GLU A 231 -6.78 22.45 4.98
CA GLU A 231 -7.07 23.73 5.63
C GLU A 231 -7.72 24.74 4.68
N GLU A 232 -7.19 24.89 3.46
CA GLU A 232 -7.79 25.77 2.43
C GLU A 232 -9.23 25.32 2.07
N LEU A 233 -9.47 24.01 1.98
CA LEU A 233 -10.80 23.46 1.70
C LEU A 233 -11.78 23.70 2.85
N ASN A 234 -11.37 23.44 4.10
CA ASN A 234 -12.17 23.71 5.29
C ASN A 234 -12.56 25.19 5.40
N LYS A 235 -11.60 26.09 5.15
CA LYS A 235 -11.82 27.53 5.19
C LYS A 235 -12.85 27.96 4.14
N MET A 236 -12.69 27.51 2.90
CA MET A 236 -13.63 27.83 1.81
C MET A 236 -15.04 27.30 2.10
N GLU A 237 -15.17 26.08 2.64
CA GLU A 237 -16.48 25.52 3.02
C GLU A 237 -17.13 26.28 4.17
N SER A 238 -16.36 26.66 5.19
CA SER A 238 -16.85 27.50 6.30
C SER A 238 -17.35 28.85 5.78
N GLU A 239 -16.60 29.51 4.90
CA GLU A 239 -17.01 30.78 4.29
C GLU A 239 -18.30 30.63 3.48
N LEU A 240 -18.46 29.56 2.70
CA LEU A 240 -19.69 29.29 1.96
C LEU A 240 -20.89 29.09 2.88
N VAL A 241 -20.72 28.27 3.92
CA VAL A 241 -21.79 28.01 4.89
C VAL A 241 -22.18 29.29 5.62
N ASP A 242 -21.22 30.10 6.06
CA ASP A 242 -21.52 31.36 6.75
C ASP A 242 -22.19 32.39 5.84
N ASN A 243 -21.80 32.45 4.57
CA ASN A 243 -22.50 33.27 3.57
C ASN A 243 -23.95 32.82 3.40
N THR A 244 -24.21 31.52 3.29
CA THR A 244 -25.58 31.00 3.15
C THR A 244 -26.41 31.19 4.43
N LYS A 245 -25.80 31.04 5.62
CA LYS A 245 -26.45 31.40 6.90
C LYS A 245 -26.90 32.85 6.89
N GLN A 246 -26.04 33.78 6.48
CA GLN A 246 -26.37 35.20 6.40
C GLN A 246 -27.48 35.49 5.38
N GLU A 247 -27.52 34.78 4.25
CA GLU A 247 -28.60 34.90 3.27
C GLU A 247 -29.94 34.41 3.83
N ILE A 248 -29.97 33.23 4.48
CA ILE A 248 -31.17 32.71 5.14
C ILE A 248 -31.62 33.65 6.27
N GLU A 249 -30.68 34.21 7.04
CA GLU A 249 -30.98 35.17 8.10
C GLU A 249 -31.61 36.45 7.55
N LYS A 250 -31.10 36.99 6.43
CA LYS A 250 -31.69 38.14 5.74
C LYS A 250 -33.10 37.84 5.24
N LEU A 251 -33.32 36.65 4.68
CA LEU A 251 -34.66 36.20 4.26
C LEU A 251 -35.60 36.12 5.46
N LYS A 252 -35.15 35.53 6.57
CA LYS A 252 -35.90 35.44 7.83
C LYS A 252 -36.25 36.82 8.40
N GLN A 253 -35.33 37.78 8.35
CA GLN A 253 -35.59 39.15 8.81
C GLN A 253 -36.60 39.88 7.91
N GLY A 254 -36.52 39.69 6.58
CA GLY A 254 -37.51 40.21 5.62
C GLY A 254 -38.91 39.61 5.84
N VAL A 255 -38.94 38.29 6.07
CA VAL A 255 -39.92 37.51 6.86
C VAL A 255 -40.76 38.31 7.86
N TYR A 256 -40.15 38.45 9.03
CA TYR A 256 -40.73 39.09 10.20
C TYR A 256 -41.05 40.57 9.99
N ALA A 257 -40.28 41.30 9.17
CA ALA A 257 -40.58 42.70 8.88
C ALA A 257 -41.93 42.86 8.15
N GLN A 258 -42.25 41.96 7.21
CA GLN A 258 -43.53 41.97 6.50
C GLN A 258 -44.69 41.56 7.42
N LEU A 259 -44.49 40.52 8.25
CA LEU A 259 -45.49 40.07 9.22
C LEU A 259 -45.81 41.14 10.27
N MET A 260 -44.81 41.92 10.71
CA MET A 260 -45.00 43.06 11.61
C MET A 260 -45.81 44.19 10.96
N GLN A 261 -45.55 44.52 9.69
CA GLN A 261 -46.23 45.61 9.00
C GLN A 261 -47.69 45.28 8.62
N ASN A 262 -47.95 44.04 8.20
CA ASN A 262 -49.21 43.70 7.53
C ASN A 262 -50.15 42.82 8.36
N ASN A 263 -49.65 42.12 9.38
CA ASN A 263 -50.38 41.03 10.04
C ASN A 263 -50.35 41.10 11.58
N GLY A 264 -49.88 42.21 12.15
CA GLY A 264 -49.99 42.50 13.59
C GLY A 264 -49.07 41.69 14.50
N LEU A 265 -47.97 41.14 13.96
CA LEU A 265 -46.91 40.56 14.79
C LEU A 265 -46.31 41.67 15.68
N THR A 266 -46.24 41.44 16.99
CA THR A 266 -45.65 42.40 17.92
C THR A 266 -44.14 42.17 18.07
N GLU A 267 -43.39 43.23 18.39
CA GLU A 267 -41.94 43.13 18.61
C GLU A 267 -41.61 42.14 19.74
N SER A 268 -42.45 42.03 20.77
CA SER A 268 -42.29 41.06 21.85
C SER A 268 -42.38 39.62 21.35
N MET A 269 -43.39 39.29 20.55
CA MET A 269 -43.57 37.94 20.00
C MET A 269 -42.45 37.56 19.03
N LYS A 270 -42.04 38.50 18.17
CA LYS A 270 -40.88 38.31 17.29
C LYS A 270 -39.62 37.97 18.10
N ASN A 271 -39.35 38.70 19.18
CA ASN A 271 -38.16 38.47 20.00
C ASN A 271 -38.21 37.11 20.70
N GLU A 272 -39.38 36.70 21.19
CA GLU A 272 -39.57 35.36 21.80
C GLU A 272 -39.31 34.23 20.79
N ILE A 273 -39.85 34.34 19.58
CA ILE A 273 -39.62 33.37 18.49
C ILE A 273 -38.12 33.33 18.11
N LEU A 274 -37.48 34.50 17.98
CA LEU A 274 -36.05 34.57 17.65
C LEU A 274 -35.15 34.01 18.77
N GLU A 275 -35.52 34.21 20.03
CA GLU A 275 -34.80 33.63 21.16
C GLU A 275 -34.92 32.11 21.17
N GLN A 276 -36.11 31.56 20.87
CA GLN A 276 -36.29 30.12 20.74
C GLN A 276 -35.49 29.54 19.56
N HIS A 277 -35.47 30.23 18.42
CA HIS A 277 -34.62 29.85 17.28
C HIS A 277 -33.14 29.85 17.64
N ALA A 278 -32.68 30.85 18.39
CA ALA A 278 -31.29 30.93 18.87
C ALA A 278 -30.94 29.75 19.79
N ARG A 279 -31.81 29.42 20.77
CA ARG A 279 -31.61 28.26 21.65
C ARG A 279 -31.55 26.93 20.89
N ASN A 280 -32.42 26.76 19.88
CA ASN A 280 -32.41 25.57 19.04
C ASN A 280 -31.11 25.42 18.22
N LEU A 281 -30.55 26.55 17.75
CA LEU A 281 -29.26 26.54 17.04
C LEU A 281 -28.08 26.30 17.97
N GLU A 282 -28.12 26.85 19.19
CA GLU A 282 -27.11 26.61 20.23
C GLU A 282 -27.06 25.13 20.63
N GLN A 283 -28.21 24.50 20.87
CA GLN A 283 -28.29 23.07 21.16
C GLN A 283 -27.72 22.22 20.01
N LEU A 284 -27.99 22.61 18.76
CA LEU A 284 -27.47 21.90 17.58
C LEU A 284 -25.94 22.03 17.45
N GLU A 285 -25.37 23.16 17.85
CA GLU A 285 -23.92 23.38 17.88
C GLU A 285 -23.26 22.60 19.03
N GLU A 286 -23.90 22.52 20.20
CA GLU A 286 -23.44 21.66 21.31
C GLU A 286 -23.41 20.18 20.91
N GLU A 287 -24.48 19.67 20.29
CA GLU A 287 -24.53 18.30 19.74
C GLU A 287 -23.38 18.03 18.76
N ARG A 288 -23.08 19.01 17.89
CA ARG A 288 -21.99 18.93 16.93
C ARG A 288 -20.64 18.86 17.62
N GLN A 289 -20.40 19.74 18.60
CA GLN A 289 -19.13 19.80 19.31
C GLN A 289 -18.89 18.52 20.11
N GLU A 290 -19.93 17.96 20.73
CA GLU A 290 -19.84 16.64 21.35
C GLU A 290 -19.51 15.53 20.35
N ALA A 291 -20.23 15.46 19.22
CA ALA A 291 -19.98 14.47 18.19
C ALA A 291 -18.54 14.55 17.65
N ARG A 292 -18.07 15.76 17.37
CA ARG A 292 -16.71 16.03 16.90
C ARG A 292 -15.65 15.59 17.92
N THR A 293 -15.82 15.94 19.19
CA THR A 293 -14.85 15.53 20.23
C THR A 293 -14.81 14.02 20.45
N ARG A 294 -15.94 13.32 20.31
CA ARG A 294 -15.98 11.85 20.35
C ARG A 294 -15.25 11.26 19.14
N GLN A 295 -15.54 11.75 17.95
CA GLN A 295 -14.91 11.31 16.71
C GLN A 295 -13.40 11.53 16.72
N GLU A 296 -12.91 12.70 17.15
CA GLU A 296 -11.49 13.00 17.25
C GLU A 296 -10.76 12.02 18.19
N ARG A 297 -11.41 11.61 19.30
CA ARG A 297 -10.86 10.58 20.20
C ARG A 297 -10.83 9.21 19.53
N ASP A 298 -11.88 8.83 18.82
CA ASP A 298 -11.98 7.53 18.15
C ASP A 298 -10.95 7.41 17.02
N ILE A 299 -10.80 8.47 16.21
CA ILE A 299 -9.79 8.58 15.15
C ILE A 299 -8.39 8.49 15.75
N LYS A 300 -8.11 9.25 16.82
CA LYS A 300 -6.81 9.23 17.50
C LYS A 300 -6.48 7.85 18.08
N SER A 301 -7.49 7.17 18.64
CA SER A 301 -7.36 5.79 19.15
C SER A 301 -7.09 4.79 18.02
N ARG A 302 -7.85 4.87 16.92
CA ARG A 302 -7.69 4.03 15.71
C ARG A 302 -6.30 4.20 15.09
N LEU A 303 -5.87 5.44 14.88
CA LEU A 303 -4.52 5.75 14.38
C LEU A 303 -3.43 5.28 15.34
N GLY A 304 -3.65 5.39 16.65
CA GLY A 304 -2.72 4.89 17.67
C GLY A 304 -2.56 3.37 17.64
N ARG A 305 -3.66 2.62 17.46
CA ARG A 305 -3.63 1.16 17.28
C ARG A 305 -2.93 0.77 15.99
N LEU A 306 -3.31 1.40 14.87
CA LEU A 306 -2.67 1.16 13.57
C LEU A 306 -1.16 1.38 13.63
N LYS A 307 -0.69 2.44 14.28
CA LYS A 307 0.75 2.70 14.45
C LYS A 307 1.46 1.59 15.23
N LYS A 308 0.82 1.07 16.28
CA LYS A 308 1.37 -0.06 17.05
C LYS A 308 1.41 -1.33 16.20
N ASP A 309 0.32 -1.62 15.48
CA ASP A 309 0.23 -2.81 14.62
C ASP A 309 1.22 -2.76 13.45
N LEU A 310 1.45 -1.57 12.88
CA LEU A 310 2.47 -1.35 11.88
C LEU A 310 3.88 -1.54 12.44
N ALA A 311 4.14 -1.06 13.64
CA ALA A 311 5.43 -1.24 14.30
C ALA A 311 5.72 -2.71 14.64
N THR A 312 4.72 -3.46 15.13
CA THR A 312 4.86 -4.90 15.39
C THR A 312 5.03 -5.69 14.10
N ARG A 313 4.29 -5.37 13.04
CA ARG A 313 4.48 -5.97 11.71
C ARG A 313 5.87 -5.70 11.16
N LYS A 314 6.36 -4.47 11.25
CA LYS A 314 7.73 -4.12 10.82
C LYS A 314 8.77 -4.97 11.55
N GLN A 315 8.61 -5.17 12.86
CA GLN A 315 9.52 -6.00 13.65
C GLN A 315 9.45 -7.47 13.25
N GLN A 316 8.24 -8.02 13.05
CA GLN A 316 8.06 -9.40 12.57
C GLN A 316 8.67 -9.61 11.18
N GLU A 317 8.46 -8.68 10.25
CA GLU A 317 9.07 -8.74 8.92
C GLU A 317 10.60 -8.73 8.99
N LYS A 318 11.17 -7.90 9.87
CA LYS A 318 12.62 -7.85 10.09
C LYS A 318 13.17 -9.18 10.62
N GLU A 319 12.51 -9.77 11.62
CA GLU A 319 12.88 -11.07 12.18
C GLU A 319 12.77 -12.20 11.15
N GLU A 320 11.71 -12.22 10.34
CA GLU A 320 11.58 -13.18 9.25
C GLU A 320 12.70 -13.04 8.21
N GLN A 321 13.07 -11.81 7.85
CA GLN A 321 14.16 -11.56 6.89
C GLN A 321 15.52 -11.98 7.47
N GLU A 322 15.77 -11.72 8.75
CA GLU A 322 16.98 -12.18 9.44
C GLU A 322 17.06 -13.71 9.48
N GLN A 323 15.93 -14.39 9.72
CA GLN A 323 15.88 -15.86 9.67
C GLN A 323 16.15 -16.42 8.27
N ILE A 324 15.60 -15.79 7.23
CA ILE A 324 15.88 -16.18 5.83
C ILE A 324 17.37 -15.98 5.53
N ARG A 325 17.95 -14.83 5.86
CA ARG A 325 19.38 -14.57 5.67
C ARG A 325 20.25 -15.58 6.41
N HIS A 326 19.95 -15.86 7.67
CA HIS A 326 20.70 -16.83 8.46
C HIS A 326 20.58 -18.26 7.88
N TYR A 327 19.41 -18.61 7.36
CA TYR A 327 19.19 -19.87 6.66
C TYR A 327 20.00 -19.93 5.34
N GLU A 328 20.02 -18.86 4.55
CA GLU A 328 20.82 -18.74 3.33
C GLU A 328 22.32 -18.83 3.62
N GLU A 329 22.82 -18.08 4.60
CA GLU A 329 24.21 -18.17 5.08
C GLU A 329 24.56 -19.58 5.53
N ASN A 330 23.71 -20.24 6.31
CA ASN A 330 23.93 -21.62 6.75
C ASN A 330 23.96 -22.60 5.58
N MET A 331 23.15 -22.39 4.55
CA MET A 331 23.16 -23.22 3.35
C MET A 331 24.41 -22.98 2.49
N VAL A 332 24.81 -21.71 2.31
CA VAL A 332 26.08 -21.34 1.65
C VAL A 332 27.28 -21.89 2.44
N ASN A 333 27.28 -21.79 3.76
CA ASN A 333 28.33 -22.35 4.61
C ASN A 333 28.37 -23.88 4.54
N LYS A 334 27.22 -24.56 4.44
CA LYS A 334 27.17 -26.02 4.19
C LYS A 334 27.71 -26.38 2.81
N LEU A 335 27.42 -25.57 1.79
CA LEU A 335 27.97 -25.68 0.43
C LEU A 335 29.50 -25.48 0.42
N LEU A 336 30.01 -24.52 1.18
CA LEU A 336 31.44 -24.25 1.31
C LEU A 336 32.16 -25.33 2.16
N ALA A 337 31.56 -25.77 3.27
CA ALA A 337 32.14 -26.80 4.13
C ALA A 337 32.19 -28.20 3.49
N THR A 338 31.41 -28.45 2.43
CA THR A 338 31.53 -29.68 1.62
C THR A 338 32.67 -29.61 0.59
N GLN A 339 33.45 -28.53 0.55
CA GLN A 339 34.56 -28.33 -0.38
C GLN A 339 35.90 -28.82 0.18
N VAL A 340 36.30 -30.02 -0.22
CA VAL A 340 37.73 -30.36 -0.39
C VAL A 340 38.13 -30.36 -1.88
N ALA A 341 37.21 -30.01 -2.79
CA ALA A 341 37.52 -29.45 -4.12
C ALA A 341 36.19 -29.29 -4.88
N VAL A 342 35.80 -28.10 -5.25
CA VAL A 342 34.73 -27.87 -6.23
C VAL A 342 35.32 -26.81 -7.15
N SER A 343 35.32 -27.04 -8.45
CA SER A 343 35.81 -26.03 -9.41
C SER A 343 34.93 -24.78 -9.32
N GLU A 344 35.48 -23.58 -9.54
CA GLU A 344 34.69 -22.34 -9.51
C GLU A 344 33.49 -22.35 -10.50
N GLU A 345 33.59 -23.10 -11.60
CA GLU A 345 32.50 -23.32 -12.54
C GLU A 345 31.31 -24.10 -11.94
N GLU A 346 31.57 -25.03 -11.04
CA GLU A 346 30.54 -25.85 -10.38
C GLU A 346 29.84 -25.06 -9.28
N ARG A 347 30.60 -24.24 -8.54
CA ARG A 347 30.05 -23.25 -7.59
C ARG A 347 29.11 -22.27 -8.31
N ARG A 348 29.49 -21.81 -9.51
CA ARG A 348 28.68 -20.94 -10.36
C ARG A 348 27.36 -21.60 -10.79
N LYS A 349 27.39 -22.87 -11.22
CA LYS A 349 26.19 -23.64 -11.58
C LYS A 349 25.23 -23.83 -10.40
N ILE A 350 25.76 -24.09 -9.20
CA ILE A 350 24.93 -24.22 -7.98
C ILE A 350 24.28 -22.90 -7.62
N MET A 351 25.01 -21.78 -7.65
CA MET A 351 24.46 -20.46 -7.38
C MET A 351 23.38 -20.07 -8.41
N GLU A 352 23.61 -20.32 -9.69
CA GLU A 352 22.60 -20.06 -10.73
C GLU A 352 21.33 -20.91 -10.58
N GLU A 353 21.46 -22.21 -10.23
CA GLU A 353 20.32 -23.09 -9.95
C GLU A 353 19.57 -22.68 -8.68
N TYR A 354 20.29 -22.31 -7.63
CA TYR A 354 19.72 -21.75 -6.41
C TYR A 354 18.90 -20.49 -6.71
N GLU A 355 19.45 -19.57 -7.49
CA GLU A 355 18.77 -18.33 -7.88
C GLU A 355 17.57 -18.59 -8.79
N LYS A 356 17.69 -19.49 -9.77
CA LYS A 356 16.55 -19.92 -10.61
C LYS A 356 15.43 -20.53 -9.75
N ASN A 357 15.78 -21.29 -8.70
CA ASN A 357 14.81 -21.88 -7.78
C ASN A 357 14.20 -20.85 -6.82
N LEU A 358 14.99 -19.90 -6.31
CA LEU A 358 14.49 -18.77 -5.52
C LEU A 358 13.47 -17.97 -6.33
N ILE A 359 13.76 -17.74 -7.62
CA ILE A 359 12.91 -17.03 -8.57
C ILE A 359 11.64 -17.78 -8.90
N ALA A 360 11.71 -19.11 -9.05
CA ALA A 360 10.54 -19.95 -9.23
C ALA A 360 9.66 -19.93 -7.96
N SER A 361 10.28 -19.91 -6.77
CA SER A 361 9.61 -19.84 -5.47
C SER A 361 8.93 -18.48 -5.26
N GLU A 362 9.66 -17.37 -5.43
CA GLU A 362 9.14 -16.00 -5.34
C GLU A 362 8.00 -15.75 -6.33
N ASN A 363 8.14 -16.19 -7.60
CA ASN A 363 7.05 -16.10 -8.58
C ASN A 363 5.86 -16.96 -8.18
N SER A 364 6.09 -18.20 -7.72
CA SER A 364 4.99 -19.08 -7.31
C SER A 364 4.22 -18.50 -6.13
N LEU A 365 4.93 -17.91 -5.15
CA LEU A 365 4.38 -17.31 -3.94
C LEU A 365 3.69 -15.98 -4.23
N ALA A 366 4.28 -15.10 -5.03
CA ALA A 366 3.67 -13.84 -5.46
C ALA A 366 2.41 -14.10 -6.30
N LEU A 367 2.45 -15.07 -7.21
CA LEU A 367 1.30 -15.48 -8.00
C LEU A 367 0.24 -16.19 -7.15
N SER A 368 0.63 -16.94 -6.11
CA SER A 368 -0.32 -17.56 -5.18
C SER A 368 -1.02 -16.51 -4.33
N LYS A 369 -0.27 -15.58 -3.74
CA LYS A 369 -0.79 -14.41 -3.00
C LYS A 369 -1.80 -13.64 -3.83
N MET A 370 -1.49 -13.38 -5.10
CA MET A 370 -2.42 -12.68 -6.00
C MET A 370 -3.65 -13.50 -6.37
N ARG A 371 -3.50 -14.81 -6.60
CA ARG A 371 -4.64 -15.71 -6.85
C ARG A 371 -5.57 -15.76 -5.63
N GLN A 372 -5.01 -15.86 -4.43
CA GLN A 372 -5.76 -15.89 -3.17
C GLN A 372 -6.41 -14.54 -2.84
N GLN A 373 -5.71 -13.41 -3.04
CA GLN A 373 -6.31 -12.08 -2.94
C GLN A 373 -7.50 -11.92 -3.89
N ARG A 374 -7.37 -12.35 -5.15
CA ARG A 374 -8.48 -12.32 -6.10
C ARG A 374 -9.62 -13.26 -5.68
N LEU A 375 -9.31 -14.44 -5.15
CA LEU A 375 -10.33 -15.38 -4.64
C LEU A 375 -11.10 -14.78 -3.46
N LEU A 376 -10.40 -14.11 -2.54
CA LEU A 376 -11.03 -13.35 -1.45
C LEU A 376 -11.89 -12.22 -1.99
N GLU A 377 -11.36 -11.38 -2.87
CA GLU A 377 -12.13 -10.30 -3.49
C GLU A 377 -13.40 -10.82 -4.18
N GLU A 378 -13.30 -11.94 -4.90
CA GLU A 378 -14.43 -12.57 -5.57
C GLU A 378 -15.42 -13.19 -4.58
N LYS A 379 -14.94 -13.83 -3.49
CA LYS A 379 -15.76 -14.39 -2.42
C LYS A 379 -16.51 -13.28 -1.67
N VAL A 380 -15.83 -12.18 -1.35
CA VAL A 380 -16.37 -10.97 -0.73
C VAL A 380 -17.39 -10.31 -1.65
N ALA A 381 -17.08 -10.15 -2.93
CA ALA A 381 -18.02 -9.59 -3.91
C ALA A 381 -19.28 -10.47 -4.06
N LYS A 382 -19.12 -11.79 -4.10
CA LYS A 382 -20.25 -12.76 -4.14
C LYS A 382 -21.06 -12.73 -2.86
N MET A 383 -20.43 -12.65 -1.70
CA MET A 383 -21.10 -12.51 -0.40
C MET A 383 -21.91 -11.21 -0.36
N ARG A 384 -21.29 -10.07 -0.70
CA ARG A 384 -21.95 -8.76 -0.81
C ARG A 384 -23.15 -8.80 -1.75
N ALA A 385 -23.00 -9.37 -2.94
CA ALA A 385 -24.08 -9.49 -3.92
C ALA A 385 -25.23 -10.36 -3.40
N ARG A 386 -24.94 -11.51 -2.77
CA ARG A 386 -25.97 -12.40 -2.20
C ARG A 386 -26.72 -11.77 -1.04
N GLN A 387 -26.01 -11.08 -0.15
CA GLN A 387 -26.64 -10.43 1.00
C GLN A 387 -27.45 -9.19 0.56
N MET A 388 -26.94 -8.39 -0.40
CA MET A 388 -27.72 -7.31 -1.01
C MET A 388 -28.97 -7.83 -1.72
N ASP A 389 -28.88 -8.92 -2.48
CA ASP A 389 -30.05 -9.53 -3.16
C ASP A 389 -31.09 -10.08 -2.15
N LYS A 390 -30.64 -10.69 -1.04
CA LYS A 390 -31.54 -11.09 0.05
C LYS A 390 -32.25 -9.89 0.69
N LEU A 391 -31.50 -8.81 0.90
CA LEU A 391 -32.01 -7.59 1.53
C LEU A 391 -32.97 -6.85 0.60
N ASP A 392 -32.66 -6.75 -0.69
CA ASP A 392 -33.55 -6.21 -1.72
C ASP A 392 -34.83 -7.04 -1.85
N LYS A 393 -34.75 -8.38 -1.77
CA LYS A 393 -35.94 -9.25 -1.73
C LYS A 393 -36.80 -9.01 -0.48
N LYS A 394 -36.17 -8.81 0.68
CA LYS A 394 -36.86 -8.46 1.93
C LYS A 394 -37.56 -7.11 1.81
N HIS A 395 -36.88 -6.10 1.27
CA HIS A 395 -37.42 -4.76 1.03
C HIS A 395 -38.56 -4.77 0.02
N GLN A 396 -38.45 -5.56 -1.05
CA GLN A 396 -39.54 -5.74 -2.02
C GLN A 396 -40.75 -6.45 -1.40
N ALA A 397 -40.53 -7.46 -0.56
CA ALA A 397 -41.62 -8.15 0.14
C ALA A 397 -42.33 -7.24 1.16
N GLU A 398 -41.56 -6.43 1.89
CA GLU A 398 -42.09 -5.46 2.86
C GLU A 398 -42.87 -4.33 2.17
N THR A 399 -42.34 -3.83 1.04
CA THR A 399 -43.04 -2.85 0.19
C THR A 399 -44.33 -3.43 -0.39
N ARG A 400 -44.32 -4.69 -0.85
CA ARG A 400 -45.53 -5.39 -1.33
C ARG A 400 -46.56 -5.63 -0.23
N ARG A 401 -46.12 -5.95 1.00
CA ARG A 401 -47.01 -6.08 2.17
C ARG A 401 -47.67 -4.75 2.52
N GLN A 402 -46.91 -3.65 2.54
CA GLN A 402 -47.48 -2.32 2.74
C GLN A 402 -48.45 -1.93 1.63
N MET A 403 -48.14 -2.22 0.37
CA MET A 403 -49.06 -1.93 -0.75
C MET A 403 -50.36 -2.73 -0.64
N ARG A 404 -50.31 -3.99 -0.17
CA ARG A 404 -51.51 -4.79 0.11
C ARG A 404 -52.31 -4.26 1.30
N SER A 405 -51.64 -3.85 2.39
CA SER A 405 -52.30 -3.20 3.53
C SER A 405 -53.01 -1.93 3.07
N ARG A 406 -52.32 -1.06 2.33
CA ARG A 406 -52.88 0.17 1.74
C ARG A 406 -54.10 -0.08 0.84
N GLN A 407 -54.12 -1.21 0.14
CA GLN A 407 -55.23 -1.57 -0.73
C GLN A 407 -56.46 -1.99 0.08
N LEU A 408 -56.25 -2.65 1.23
CA LEU A 408 -57.31 -3.00 2.19
C LEU A 408 -57.78 -1.77 2.98
N ASP A 409 -56.86 -0.89 3.40
CA ASP A 409 -57.16 0.32 4.17
C ASP A 409 -57.98 1.34 3.34
N ARG A 410 -57.70 1.43 2.02
CA ARG A 410 -58.50 2.21 1.07
C ARG A 410 -59.92 1.67 0.87
N GLU A 411 -60.12 0.36 1.02
CA GLU A 411 -61.46 -0.24 0.96
C GLU A 411 -62.26 0.00 2.25
N SER A 412 -61.60 0.28 3.38
CA SER A 412 -62.22 0.61 4.68
C SER A 412 -62.48 2.10 4.95
N GLY A 413 -62.02 3.02 4.09
CA GLY A 413 -62.44 4.44 4.10
C GLY A 413 -61.71 5.38 5.06
N GLU A 414 -60.61 4.96 5.72
CA GLU A 414 -59.77 5.86 6.53
C GLU A 414 -58.64 6.45 5.67
N SER A 415 -58.75 7.72 5.27
CA SER A 415 -57.71 8.42 4.50
C SER A 415 -56.94 9.41 5.37
N GLY A 416 -55.66 9.12 5.64
CA GLY A 416 -54.71 10.00 6.31
C GLY A 416 -53.43 10.19 5.48
N ASP A 417 -53.48 11.10 4.51
CA ASP A 417 -52.45 11.29 3.47
C ASP A 417 -51.08 11.74 4.04
N GLU A 418 -51.06 12.50 5.13
CA GLU A 418 -49.81 12.97 5.78
C GLU A 418 -49.08 11.87 6.56
N THR A 419 -49.82 11.01 7.26
CA THR A 419 -49.26 9.84 7.96
C THR A 419 -48.67 8.81 7.00
N GLU A 420 -49.19 8.73 5.77
CA GLU A 420 -48.72 7.82 4.72
C GLU A 420 -47.38 8.25 4.12
N ALA A 421 -47.18 9.56 3.89
CA ALA A 421 -45.92 10.11 3.37
C ALA A 421 -44.78 9.95 4.40
N LYS A 422 -45.09 10.18 5.69
CA LYS A 422 -44.14 10.00 6.80
C LYS A 422 -43.73 8.53 6.96
N ASN A 423 -44.70 7.60 6.94
CA ASN A 423 -44.44 6.16 6.98
C ASN A 423 -43.63 5.64 5.77
N LYS A 424 -43.80 6.24 4.58
CA LYS A 424 -43.00 5.91 3.39
C LYS A 424 -41.55 6.40 3.52
N GLY A 425 -41.36 7.61 4.05
CA GLY A 425 -40.04 8.17 4.35
C GLY A 425 -39.29 7.35 5.41
N ASP A 426 -39.97 6.98 6.49
CA ASP A 426 -39.41 6.16 7.57
C ASP A 426 -39.04 4.75 7.09
N LEU A 427 -39.84 4.15 6.20
CA LEU A 427 -39.50 2.87 5.59
C LEU A 427 -38.24 2.99 4.71
N MET A 428 -38.14 4.02 3.87
CA MET A 428 -36.94 4.22 3.04
C MET A 428 -35.68 4.47 3.88
N LYS A 429 -35.82 5.23 4.97
CA LYS A 429 -34.73 5.47 5.92
C LYS A 429 -34.27 4.18 6.58
N LYS A 430 -35.20 3.36 7.07
CA LYS A 430 -34.92 2.04 7.66
C LYS A 430 -34.27 1.09 6.65
N GLN A 431 -34.72 1.10 5.39
CA GLN A 431 -34.11 0.32 4.32
C GLN A 431 -32.67 0.76 4.00
N ALA A 432 -32.40 2.07 4.04
CA ALA A 432 -31.07 2.62 3.84
C ALA A 432 -30.12 2.30 5.02
N GLU A 433 -30.60 2.42 6.25
CA GLU A 433 -29.87 2.04 7.47
C GLU A 433 -29.56 0.52 7.49
N GLU A 434 -30.50 -0.33 7.10
CA GLU A 434 -30.28 -1.77 6.96
C GLU A 434 -29.22 -2.10 5.89
N LYS A 435 -29.17 -1.35 4.78
CA LYS A 435 -28.12 -1.49 3.74
C LYS A 435 -26.75 -1.06 4.28
N LEU A 436 -26.67 0.05 5.00
CA LEU A 436 -25.43 0.55 5.61
C LEU A 436 -24.87 -0.41 6.68
N ASN A 437 -25.74 -0.91 7.56
CA ASN A 437 -25.36 -1.87 8.60
C ASN A 437 -24.92 -3.22 8.03
N LEU A 438 -25.47 -3.64 6.90
CA LEU A 438 -25.02 -4.84 6.21
C LEU A 438 -23.62 -4.65 5.59
N MET A 439 -23.31 -3.45 5.06
CA MET A 439 -21.96 -3.15 4.57
C MET A 439 -20.91 -3.12 5.69
N SER A 440 -21.28 -2.65 6.90
CA SER A 440 -20.36 -2.64 8.05
C SER A 440 -20.14 -4.03 8.66
N THR A 441 -21.18 -4.87 8.77
CA THR A 441 -21.06 -6.25 9.27
C THR A 441 -20.25 -7.16 8.36
N ILE A 442 -20.35 -7.01 7.03
CA ILE A 442 -19.49 -7.71 6.07
C ILE A 442 -18.00 -7.37 6.26
N SER A 443 -17.69 -6.20 6.84
CA SER A 443 -16.31 -5.82 7.12
C SER A 443 -15.69 -6.60 8.29
N LEU A 444 -16.50 -7.13 9.21
CA LEU A 444 -16.02 -7.92 10.36
C LEU A 444 -15.74 -9.37 9.97
N ASP A 445 -16.57 -9.98 9.11
CA ASP A 445 -16.34 -11.33 8.57
C ASP A 445 -15.12 -11.38 7.62
N LEU A 446 -14.62 -10.23 7.17
CA LEU A 446 -13.45 -10.12 6.30
C LEU A 446 -12.15 -10.45 7.03
N ASP A 447 -12.04 -10.13 8.33
CA ASP A 447 -10.80 -10.30 9.08
C ASP A 447 -10.50 -11.79 9.33
N ASP A 448 -11.52 -12.59 9.61
CA ASP A 448 -11.38 -14.05 9.75
C ASP A 448 -11.01 -14.73 8.42
N ASP A 449 -11.61 -14.28 7.31
CA ASP A 449 -11.30 -14.77 5.96
C ASP A 449 -9.87 -14.33 5.51
N LEU A 450 -9.43 -13.14 5.92
CA LEU A 450 -8.06 -12.64 5.68
C LEU A 450 -7.03 -13.45 6.48
N GLU A 451 -7.34 -13.80 7.73
CA GLU A 451 -6.46 -14.62 8.56
C GLU A 451 -6.38 -16.06 8.03
N ALA A 452 -7.49 -16.64 7.55
CA ALA A 452 -7.48 -17.95 6.89
C ALA A 452 -6.58 -17.98 5.64
N VAL A 453 -6.63 -16.94 4.81
CA VAL A 453 -5.72 -16.81 3.65
C VAL A 453 -4.28 -16.59 4.07
N ARG A 454 -4.03 -15.86 5.16
CA ARG A 454 -2.69 -15.73 5.72
C ARG A 454 -2.11 -17.09 6.14
N VAL A 455 -2.93 -17.95 6.76
CA VAL A 455 -2.53 -19.30 7.16
C VAL A 455 -2.24 -20.18 5.94
N GLU A 456 -3.11 -20.17 4.92
CA GLU A 456 -2.83 -20.90 3.66
C GLU A 456 -1.55 -20.41 2.98
N MET A 457 -1.28 -19.09 2.98
CA MET A 457 -0.04 -18.53 2.45
C MET A 457 1.20 -19.01 3.19
N LEU A 458 1.16 -19.10 4.52
CA LEU A 458 2.28 -19.59 5.32
C LEU A 458 2.56 -21.07 5.03
N GLN A 459 1.52 -21.87 4.85
CA GLN A 459 1.65 -23.28 4.49
C GLN A 459 2.24 -23.47 3.08
N GLU A 460 1.75 -22.71 2.09
CA GLU A 460 2.30 -22.77 0.73
C GLU A 460 3.76 -22.30 0.68
N ARG A 461 4.12 -21.28 1.48
CA ARG A 461 5.51 -20.82 1.64
C ARG A 461 6.38 -21.93 2.22
N ALA A 462 5.94 -22.62 3.27
CA ALA A 462 6.67 -23.73 3.87
C ALA A 462 6.90 -24.88 2.87
N ILE A 463 5.88 -25.26 2.10
CA ILE A 463 5.99 -26.32 1.09
C ILE A 463 6.92 -25.92 -0.05
N ALA A 464 6.87 -24.66 -0.50
CA ALA A 464 7.76 -24.16 -1.55
C ALA A 464 9.23 -24.18 -1.11
N LEU A 465 9.51 -23.75 0.13
CA LEU A 465 10.85 -23.81 0.73
C LEU A 465 11.36 -25.25 0.85
N GLN A 466 10.52 -26.18 1.33
CA GLN A 466 10.88 -27.59 1.43
C GLN A 466 11.22 -28.21 0.06
N ARG A 467 10.47 -27.88 -1.00
CA ARG A 467 10.79 -28.35 -2.36
C ARG A 467 12.09 -27.78 -2.90
N GLN A 468 12.42 -26.54 -2.52
CA GLN A 468 13.69 -25.90 -2.87
C GLN A 468 14.85 -26.62 -2.19
N GLU A 469 14.73 -26.92 -0.89
CA GLU A 469 15.69 -27.73 -0.14
C GLU A 469 15.94 -29.09 -0.79
N GLU A 470 14.88 -29.80 -1.16
CA GLU A 470 15.01 -31.12 -1.77
C GLU A 470 15.71 -31.08 -3.15
N ARG A 471 15.46 -30.03 -3.95
CA ARG A 471 16.12 -29.88 -5.26
C ARG A 471 17.60 -29.58 -5.11
N LEU A 472 17.95 -28.65 -4.22
CA LEU A 472 19.34 -28.32 -3.95
C LEU A 472 20.08 -29.52 -3.36
N GLY A 473 19.45 -30.23 -2.41
CA GLY A 473 20.00 -31.46 -1.85
C GLY A 473 20.29 -32.53 -2.90
N ARG A 474 19.38 -32.74 -3.87
CA ARG A 474 19.60 -33.68 -5.00
C ARG A 474 20.76 -33.25 -5.89
N MET A 475 20.84 -31.97 -6.23
CA MET A 475 21.90 -31.45 -7.08
C MET A 475 23.26 -31.56 -6.39
N MET A 476 23.33 -31.26 -5.09
CA MET A 476 24.54 -31.44 -4.28
C MET A 476 24.98 -32.91 -4.23
N ALA A 477 24.03 -33.84 -4.03
CA ALA A 477 24.33 -35.28 -4.04
C ALA A 477 24.86 -35.75 -5.41
N GLN A 478 24.30 -35.22 -6.50
CA GLN A 478 24.76 -35.56 -7.85
C GLN A 478 26.18 -35.04 -8.12
N LEU A 479 26.48 -33.80 -7.74
CA LEU A 479 27.82 -33.23 -7.88
C LEU A 479 28.86 -33.99 -7.04
N GLN A 480 28.50 -34.41 -5.83
CA GLN A 480 29.39 -35.25 -5.02
C GLN A 480 29.68 -36.60 -5.67
N LEU A 481 28.68 -37.22 -6.31
CA LEU A 481 28.86 -38.48 -7.03
C LEU A 481 29.73 -38.33 -8.28
N ASP A 482 29.51 -37.28 -9.06
CA ASP A 482 30.30 -37.04 -10.28
C ASP A 482 31.75 -36.72 -9.94
N LYS A 483 32.00 -35.95 -8.88
CA LYS A 483 33.37 -35.73 -8.39
C LYS A 483 34.01 -36.98 -7.81
N ALA A 484 33.27 -37.82 -7.07
CA ALA A 484 33.80 -39.09 -6.58
C ALA A 484 34.24 -39.99 -7.75
N ARG A 485 33.53 -39.94 -8.89
CA ARG A 485 33.94 -40.61 -10.12
C ARG A 485 35.21 -40.01 -10.72
N GLU A 486 35.32 -38.69 -10.76
CA GLU A 486 36.55 -38.03 -11.25
C GLU A 486 37.78 -38.32 -10.37
N MET A 487 37.63 -38.32 -9.05
CA MET A 487 38.74 -38.70 -8.17
C MET A 487 39.12 -40.18 -8.36
N ALA A 488 38.14 -41.07 -8.52
CA ALA A 488 38.40 -42.48 -8.81
C ALA A 488 39.13 -42.67 -10.15
N THR A 489 38.78 -41.92 -11.20
CA THR A 489 39.50 -41.99 -12.49
C THR A 489 40.89 -41.41 -12.40
N ILE A 490 41.10 -40.32 -11.65
CA ILE A 490 42.44 -39.77 -11.38
C ILE A 490 43.30 -40.77 -10.62
N GLU A 491 42.77 -41.41 -9.58
CA GLU A 491 43.48 -42.45 -8.82
C GLU A 491 43.84 -43.65 -9.71
N GLU A 492 42.92 -44.08 -10.58
CA GLU A 492 43.17 -45.15 -11.55
C GLU A 492 44.26 -44.77 -12.55
N GLN A 493 44.24 -43.54 -13.07
CA GLN A 493 45.29 -43.00 -13.95
C GLN A 493 46.63 -42.88 -13.23
N GLN A 494 46.66 -42.44 -11.98
CA GLN A 494 47.87 -42.38 -11.17
C GLN A 494 48.45 -43.77 -10.93
N LYS A 495 47.60 -44.76 -10.65
CA LYS A 495 48.00 -46.16 -10.50
C LYS A 495 48.55 -46.73 -11.81
N ALA A 496 47.90 -46.46 -12.93
CA ALA A 496 48.37 -46.86 -14.26
C ALA A 496 49.72 -46.19 -14.61
N LEU A 497 49.89 -44.90 -14.30
CA LEU A 497 51.15 -44.18 -14.47
C LEU A 497 52.26 -44.77 -13.58
N LEU A 498 51.95 -45.12 -12.33
CA LEU A 498 52.92 -45.76 -11.43
C LEU A 498 53.33 -47.14 -11.95
N GLN A 499 52.37 -47.92 -12.46
CA GLN A 499 52.62 -49.21 -13.07
C GLN A 499 53.44 -49.09 -14.36
N LEU A 500 53.16 -48.08 -15.20
CA LEU A 500 53.96 -47.79 -16.38
C LEU A 500 55.40 -47.38 -15.99
N LYS A 501 55.56 -46.55 -14.96
CA LYS A 501 56.88 -46.18 -14.41
C LYS A 501 57.65 -47.41 -13.91
N LEU A 502 56.98 -48.33 -13.21
CA LEU A 502 57.57 -49.59 -12.75
C LEU A 502 57.98 -50.48 -13.93
N ASN A 503 57.09 -50.68 -14.91
CA ASN A 503 57.39 -51.48 -16.11
C ASN A 503 58.55 -50.88 -16.93
N MET A 504 58.60 -49.55 -17.08
CA MET A 504 59.73 -48.88 -17.73
C MET A 504 61.04 -49.07 -16.95
N PHE A 505 60.99 -49.02 -15.61
CA PHE A 505 62.14 -49.27 -14.76
C PHE A 505 62.64 -50.72 -14.89
N ASP A 506 61.73 -51.68 -14.93
CA ASP A 506 62.05 -53.10 -15.12
C ASP A 506 62.63 -53.37 -16.51
N GLU A 507 62.05 -52.81 -17.58
CA GLU A 507 62.61 -52.91 -18.95
C GLU A 507 64.00 -52.26 -19.07
N MET A 508 64.22 -51.11 -18.43
CA MET A 508 65.54 -50.46 -18.40
C MET A 508 66.57 -51.31 -17.63
N THR A 509 66.12 -52.07 -16.64
CA THR A 509 66.96 -52.99 -15.86
C THR A 509 67.30 -54.24 -16.69
N GLU A 510 66.32 -54.82 -17.38
CA GLU A 510 66.48 -56.03 -18.21
C GLU A 510 67.33 -55.79 -19.47
N LYS A 511 67.16 -54.64 -20.13
CA LYS A 511 67.99 -54.20 -21.28
C LYS A 511 69.41 -53.79 -20.87
N GLY A 512 69.77 -53.86 -19.59
CA GLY A 512 71.11 -53.56 -19.07
C GLY A 512 71.47 -52.07 -19.03
N VAL A 513 70.52 -51.17 -19.28
CA VAL A 513 70.73 -49.71 -19.28
C VAL A 513 71.09 -49.22 -17.87
N MET A 514 70.56 -49.86 -16.83
CA MET A 514 70.89 -49.57 -15.41
C MET A 514 72.32 -49.96 -15.01
N LYS A 515 73.03 -50.76 -15.81
CA LYS A 515 74.45 -51.10 -15.60
C LYS A 515 75.41 -50.07 -16.21
N ASN A 516 74.89 -49.09 -16.96
CA ASN A 516 75.68 -48.01 -17.54
C ASN A 516 75.83 -46.87 -16.52
N SER A 517 77.07 -46.63 -16.06
CA SER A 517 77.43 -45.63 -15.04
C SER A 517 76.90 -44.21 -15.31
N GLN A 518 76.67 -43.86 -16.58
CA GLN A 518 76.08 -42.56 -16.95
C GLN A 518 74.56 -42.51 -16.74
N ALA A 519 73.84 -43.61 -16.94
CA ALA A 519 72.39 -43.66 -16.74
C ALA A 519 72.02 -43.61 -15.25
N THR A 520 72.83 -44.25 -14.39
CA THR A 520 72.65 -44.23 -12.93
C THR A 520 72.79 -42.83 -12.35
N LYS A 521 73.77 -42.04 -12.84
CA LYS A 521 73.98 -40.65 -12.41
C LYS A 521 72.85 -39.70 -12.81
N VAL A 522 72.21 -39.90 -13.96
CA VAL A 522 71.08 -39.06 -14.42
C VAL A 522 69.82 -39.35 -13.59
N ILE A 523 69.59 -40.61 -13.23
CA ILE A 523 68.46 -41.03 -12.38
C ILE A 523 68.63 -40.52 -10.95
N GLU A 524 69.82 -40.65 -10.36
CA GLU A 524 70.12 -40.10 -9.02
C GLU A 524 69.99 -38.56 -8.97
N ALA A 525 70.34 -37.87 -10.06
CA ALA A 525 70.16 -36.42 -10.17
C ALA A 525 68.67 -36.03 -10.21
N HIS A 526 67.80 -36.84 -10.82
CA HIS A 526 66.36 -36.58 -10.88
C HIS A 526 65.62 -37.03 -9.59
N GLN A 527 66.08 -38.08 -8.91
CA GLN A 527 65.51 -38.50 -7.62
C GLN A 527 65.76 -37.47 -6.50
N LYS A 528 66.84 -36.68 -6.57
CA LYS A 528 67.11 -35.57 -5.64
C LYS A 528 66.19 -34.36 -5.82
N VAL A 529 65.44 -34.26 -6.92
CA VAL A 529 64.55 -33.13 -7.22
C VAL A 529 63.10 -33.42 -6.81
N ILE A 530 62.78 -34.65 -6.37
CA ILE A 530 61.42 -35.10 -6.04
C ILE A 530 61.19 -35.21 -4.51
N TYR A 531 62.15 -34.81 -3.67
CA TYR A 531 61.96 -34.68 -2.22
C TYR A 531 61.92 -33.22 -1.78
#